data_AF-A0A4Q7FY46-F1
#
_entry.id   AF-A0A4Q7FY46-F1
#
_cell.length_a   1.000
_cell.length_b   1.000
_cell.length_c   1.000
_cell.angle_alpha   90.00
_cell.angle_beta   90.00
_cell.angle_gamma   90.00
#
_symmetry.space_group_name_H-M   'P 1'
#
loop_
_entity.id
_entity.type
_entity.pdbx_description
1 polymer ?
#
loop_
_entity_poly.entity_id
_entity_poly.type
_entity_poly.pdbx_seq_one_letter_code
_entity_poly.pdbx_strand_id
1 'polypeptide(L)'
;MTKLLNHSQVKSLLSDEHFSVDGTLIEVWASQKSFRPKDGSGNDDDSANFHGQKRKNDTHASTSDPDSRLYRKAAGREAKLCYMGHATMENRHGLAVAGRVTHS
;
A
#
# COMPACT_ATOMS: atom_id res chain seq x y z
N MET A 1 16.64 8.83 -10.75
CA MET A 1 17.16 8.71 -9.37
C MET A 1 18.69 8.71 -9.29
N THR A 2 19.39 7.99 -10.18
CA THR A 2 20.85 7.74 -10.11
C THR A 2 21.72 9.02 -10.09
N LYS A 3 21.29 10.10 -10.76
CA LYS A 3 22.05 11.37 -10.79
C LYS A 3 22.16 12.03 -9.41
N LEU A 4 21.13 11.94 -8.57
CA LEU A 4 21.13 12.52 -7.22
C LEU A 4 22.01 11.70 -6.27
N LEU A 5 21.87 10.37 -6.30
CA LEU A 5 22.66 9.46 -5.48
C LEU A 5 24.17 9.53 -5.81
N ASN A 6 24.51 9.81 -7.06
CA ASN A 6 25.89 9.98 -7.51
C ASN A 6 26.45 11.41 -7.30
N HIS A 7 25.65 12.36 -6.80
CA HIS A 7 26.14 13.71 -6.53
C HIS A 7 27.19 13.68 -5.42
N SER A 8 28.28 14.45 -5.57
CA SER A 8 29.44 14.39 -4.66
C SER A 8 29.07 14.59 -3.18
N GLN A 9 28.18 15.54 -2.90
CA GLN A 9 27.70 15.84 -1.54
C GLN A 9 26.79 14.75 -0.97
N VAL A 10 26.09 13.99 -1.82
CA VAL A 10 25.18 12.91 -1.37
C VAL A 10 25.98 11.63 -1.19
N LYS A 11 26.90 11.32 -2.11
CA LYS A 11 27.69 10.08 -2.09
C LYS A 11 28.52 9.92 -0.82
N SER A 12 29.02 11.02 -0.23
CA SER A 12 29.72 10.98 1.06
C SER A 12 28.82 10.59 2.25
N LEU A 13 27.50 10.73 2.09
CA LEU A 13 26.48 10.36 3.07
C LEU A 13 25.86 8.99 2.79
N LEU A 14 26.33 8.27 1.76
CA LEU A 14 25.87 6.92 1.47
C LEU A 14 26.86 5.89 2.02
N SER A 15 26.33 4.81 2.55
CA SER A 15 27.10 3.60 2.86
C SER A 15 26.65 2.46 1.95
N ASP A 16 27.40 1.36 1.97
CA ASP A 16 26.97 0.14 1.28
C ASP A 16 25.85 -0.59 2.06
N GLU A 17 25.64 -0.23 3.33
CA GLU A 17 24.63 -0.84 4.19
C GLU A 17 23.28 -0.10 4.10
N HIS A 18 22.22 -0.88 3.99
CA HIS A 18 20.86 -0.38 3.87
C HIS A 18 19.89 -1.29 4.63
N PHE A 19 18.77 -0.71 5.08
CA PHE A 19 17.66 -1.47 5.65
C PHE A 19 16.32 -1.02 5.04
N SER A 20 15.30 -1.87 5.11
CA SER A 20 13.96 -1.52 4.65
C SER A 20 13.09 -1.00 5.80
N VAL A 21 12.24 -0.03 5.49
CA VAL A 21 11.11 0.36 6.33
C VAL A 21 9.84 0.03 5.57
N ASP A 22 9.16 -1.02 6.05
CA ASP A 22 7.99 -1.61 5.43
C ASP A 22 6.71 -1.33 6.25
N GLY A 23 5.54 -1.51 5.62
CA GLY A 23 4.25 -1.36 6.30
C GLY A 23 3.71 0.06 6.34
N THR A 24 4.21 0.94 5.47
CA THR A 24 3.51 2.20 5.13
C THR A 24 2.30 1.84 4.27
N LEU A 25 1.11 2.25 4.68
CA LEU A 25 -0.10 2.04 3.87
C LEU A 25 -0.39 3.31 3.10
N ILE A 26 -0.44 3.19 1.78
CA ILE A 26 -0.81 4.29 0.88
C ILE A 26 -2.27 4.06 0.51
N GLU A 27 -3.15 4.87 1.08
CA GLU A 27 -4.59 4.77 0.83
C GLU A 27 -4.89 5.07 -0.63
N VAL A 28 -5.73 4.21 -1.22
CA VAL A 28 -6.09 4.33 -2.63
C VAL A 28 -7.20 5.36 -2.80
N TRP A 29 -7.23 6.03 -3.95
CA TRP A 29 -8.39 6.80 -4.39
C TRP A 29 -9.54 5.86 -4.82
N ALA A 30 -10.07 5.08 -3.88
CA ALA A 30 -11.15 4.14 -4.12
C ALA A 30 -12.05 4.06 -2.89
N SER A 31 -13.35 4.15 -3.12
CA SER A 31 -14.32 3.97 -2.04
C SER A 31 -14.43 2.50 -1.65
N GLN A 32 -14.76 2.22 -0.39
CA GLN A 32 -15.18 0.88 0.02
C GLN A 32 -16.34 0.34 -0.84
N LYS A 33 -17.17 1.17 -1.46
CA LYS A 33 -18.22 0.72 -2.40
C LYS A 33 -17.69 0.03 -3.65
N SER A 34 -16.48 0.37 -4.07
CA SER A 34 -15.84 -0.21 -5.25
C SER A 34 -15.36 -1.64 -5.01
N PHE A 35 -15.14 -2.04 -3.75
CA PHE A 35 -14.61 -3.35 -3.39
C PHE A 35 -15.68 -4.43 -3.44
N ARG A 36 -15.95 -4.96 -4.63
CA ARG A 36 -17.09 -5.82 -4.94
C ARG A 36 -16.69 -7.29 -5.10
N PRO A 37 -17.61 -8.24 -4.91
CA PRO A 37 -17.37 -9.65 -5.20
C PRO A 37 -16.91 -9.85 -6.65
N LYS A 38 -15.90 -10.70 -6.84
CA LYS A 38 -15.35 -11.01 -8.18
C LYS A 38 -16.28 -11.88 -9.03
N ASP A 39 -17.19 -12.61 -8.39
CA ASP A 39 -18.14 -13.52 -9.03
C ASP A 39 -19.41 -12.81 -9.55
N GLY A 40 -19.52 -11.49 -9.34
CA GLY A 40 -20.66 -10.69 -9.78
C GLY A 40 -21.92 -10.89 -8.94
N SER A 41 -21.84 -11.57 -7.78
CA SER A 41 -22.99 -11.83 -6.91
C SER A 41 -23.51 -10.60 -6.12
N GLY A 42 -22.85 -9.44 -6.26
CA GLY A 42 -23.21 -8.22 -5.53
C GLY A 42 -24.33 -7.43 -6.19
N ASN A 43 -25.42 -7.16 -5.45
CA ASN A 43 -26.46 -6.21 -5.87
C ASN A 43 -25.95 -4.76 -5.80
N ASP A 44 -26.26 -3.95 -6.81
CA ASP A 44 -25.88 -2.53 -6.87
C ASP A 44 -26.55 -1.68 -5.77
N ASP A 45 -27.71 -2.11 -5.26
CA ASP A 45 -28.49 -1.39 -4.25
C ASP A 45 -27.98 -1.55 -2.81
N ASP A 46 -27.15 -2.56 -2.51
CA ASP A 46 -26.61 -2.81 -1.16
C ASP A 46 -25.37 -1.95 -0.83
N SER A 47 -25.09 -0.94 -1.65
CA SER A 47 -23.82 -0.19 -1.67
C SER A 47 -23.51 0.65 -0.44
N ALA A 48 -24.36 0.65 0.61
CA ALA A 48 -24.20 1.47 1.80
C ALA A 48 -24.05 0.68 3.11
N ASN A 49 -24.49 -0.58 3.17
CA ASN A 49 -24.45 -1.36 4.41
C ASN A 49 -23.60 -2.64 4.25
N PHE A 50 -22.38 -2.59 4.77
CA PHE A 50 -21.43 -3.71 4.76
C PHE A 50 -21.40 -4.49 6.07
N HIS A 51 -22.28 -4.17 7.03
CA HIS A 51 -22.26 -4.79 8.35
C HIS A 51 -22.55 -6.30 8.25
N GLY A 52 -21.74 -7.12 8.93
CA GLY A 52 -21.86 -8.58 8.89
C GLY A 52 -21.30 -9.25 7.62
N GLN A 53 -20.89 -8.49 6.59
CA GLN A 53 -20.31 -9.05 5.38
C GLN A 53 -18.84 -9.42 5.55
N LYS A 54 -18.45 -10.61 5.09
CA LYS A 54 -17.05 -11.06 5.09
C LYS A 54 -16.37 -10.71 3.78
N ARG A 55 -15.68 -9.56 3.77
CA ARG A 55 -15.00 -9.03 2.58
C ARG A 55 -13.50 -9.32 2.67
N LYS A 56 -12.92 -9.91 1.63
CA LYS A 56 -11.52 -10.34 1.58
C LYS A 56 -10.96 -10.21 0.17
N ASN A 57 -9.64 -10.06 0.05
CA ASN A 57 -8.94 -9.89 -1.23
C ASN A 57 -9.07 -11.08 -2.19
N ASP A 58 -9.36 -12.29 -1.69
CA ASP A 58 -9.59 -13.47 -2.54
C ASP A 58 -10.92 -13.38 -3.26
N THR A 59 -11.97 -12.96 -2.54
CA THR A 59 -13.36 -12.96 -3.03
C THR A 59 -13.79 -11.61 -3.60
N HIS A 60 -13.14 -10.52 -3.22
CA HIS A 60 -13.50 -9.16 -3.62
C HIS A 60 -12.31 -8.42 -4.24
N ALA A 61 -12.60 -7.47 -5.13
CA ALA A 61 -11.64 -6.56 -5.71
C ALA A 61 -12.29 -5.19 -5.92
N SER A 62 -11.47 -4.13 -5.91
CA SER A 62 -11.96 -2.79 -6.22
C SER A 62 -12.18 -2.66 -7.73
N THR A 63 -13.35 -2.15 -8.11
CA THR A 63 -13.70 -1.90 -9.51
C THR A 63 -13.06 -0.62 -10.06
N SER A 64 -12.71 0.34 -9.19
CA SER A 64 -12.07 1.60 -9.60
C SER A 64 -10.55 1.56 -9.52
N ASP A 65 -10.00 0.64 -8.71
CA ASP A 65 -8.56 0.38 -8.63
C ASP A 65 -8.32 -1.13 -8.36
N PRO A 66 -8.17 -1.96 -9.41
CA PRO A 66 -8.02 -3.41 -9.29
C PRO A 66 -6.77 -3.87 -8.53
N ASP A 67 -5.74 -3.03 -8.44
CA ASP A 67 -4.48 -3.34 -7.78
C ASP A 67 -4.53 -3.03 -6.27
N SER A 68 -5.52 -2.25 -5.83
CA SER A 68 -5.74 -2.01 -4.41
C SER A 68 -6.13 -3.29 -3.65
N ARG A 69 -5.66 -3.39 -2.41
CA ARG A 69 -5.94 -4.51 -1.53
C ARG A 69 -6.47 -4.01 -0.21
N LEU A 70 -7.43 -4.75 0.36
CA LEU A 70 -8.00 -4.49 1.67
C LEU A 70 -7.03 -4.99 2.73
N TYR A 71 -6.47 -4.08 3.54
CA TYR A 71 -5.48 -4.41 4.55
C TYR A 71 -5.70 -3.62 5.85
N ARG A 72 -5.34 -4.22 7.00
CA ARG A 72 -5.37 -3.56 8.32
C ARG A 72 -3.99 -3.59 8.95
N LYS A 73 -3.50 -2.45 9.45
CA LYS A 73 -2.13 -2.35 10.01
C LYS A 73 -1.94 -3.16 11.29
N ALA A 74 -2.98 -3.27 12.11
CA ALA A 74 -2.95 -4.01 13.36
C ALA A 74 -4.35 -4.52 13.71
N ALA A 75 -4.41 -5.47 14.65
CA ALA A 75 -5.66 -5.87 15.28
C ALA A 75 -6.36 -4.65 15.90
N GLY A 76 -7.69 -4.61 15.81
CA GLY A 76 -8.51 -3.48 16.26
C GLY A 76 -8.51 -2.24 15.34
N ARG A 77 -7.61 -2.13 14.36
CA ARG A 77 -7.60 -1.00 13.40
C ARG A 77 -8.48 -1.27 12.18
N GLU A 78 -9.02 -0.20 11.59
CA GLU A 78 -9.80 -0.26 10.35
C GLU A 78 -8.98 -0.88 9.21
N ALA A 79 -9.67 -1.64 8.35
CA ALA A 79 -9.10 -2.11 7.10
C ALA A 79 -9.37 -1.10 5.98
N LYS A 80 -8.34 -0.72 5.23
CA LYS A 80 -8.42 0.24 4.13
C LYS A 80 -8.01 -0.40 2.82
N LEU A 81 -8.56 0.10 1.72
CA LEU A 81 -8.03 -0.18 0.39
C LEU A 81 -6.72 0.59 0.24
N CYS A 82 -5.61 -0.12 0.10
CA CYS A 82 -4.30 0.49 0.07
C CYS A 82 -3.29 -0.32 -0.74
N TYR A 83 -2.21 0.36 -1.09
CA TYR A 83 -0.95 -0.23 -1.48
C TYR A 83 0.01 -0.27 -0.29
N MET A 84 0.98 -1.16 -0.34
CA MET A 84 2.07 -1.19 0.64
C MET A 84 3.28 -0.42 0.10
N GLY A 85 3.71 0.58 0.86
CA GLY A 85 4.89 1.39 0.61
C GLY A 85 6.09 0.84 1.37
N HIS A 86 7.21 0.78 0.66
CA HIS A 86 8.50 0.29 1.13
C HIS A 86 9.56 1.37 0.87
N ALA A 87 10.32 1.72 1.90
CA ALA A 87 11.44 2.66 1.76
C ALA A 87 12.76 1.91 2.01
N THR A 88 13.72 2.08 1.11
CA THR A 88 15.11 1.70 1.35
C THR A 88 15.81 2.86 2.05
N MET A 89 16.24 2.62 3.28
CA MET A 89 16.96 3.57 4.11
C MET A 89 18.45 3.28 4.08
N GLU A 90 19.24 4.32 3.92
CA GLU A 90 20.68 4.31 4.16
C GLU A 90 20.94 4.19 5.66
N ASN A 91 21.89 3.31 6.05
CA ASN A 91 22.08 2.91 7.43
C ASN A 91 22.73 3.99 8.33
N ARG A 92 23.74 4.72 7.84
CA ARG A 92 24.60 5.57 8.66
C ARG A 92 23.97 6.92 9.02
N HIS A 93 23.21 7.48 8.10
CA HIS A 93 22.65 8.82 8.15
C HIS A 93 21.13 8.84 8.03
N GLY A 94 20.48 7.68 7.82
CA GLY A 94 19.02 7.54 7.85
C GLY A 94 18.32 8.18 6.65
N LEU A 95 18.98 8.26 5.50
CA LEU A 95 18.43 8.85 4.29
C LEU A 95 17.53 7.86 3.55
N ALA A 96 16.35 8.29 3.12
CA ALA A 96 15.53 7.52 2.19
C ALA A 96 16.13 7.60 0.77
N VAL A 97 16.68 6.50 0.27
CA VAL A 97 17.42 6.46 -1.01
C VAL A 97 16.61 5.86 -2.15
N ALA A 98 15.60 5.06 -1.84
CA ALA A 98 14.65 4.51 -2.80
C ALA A 98 13.30 4.25 -2.15
N GLY A 99 12.25 4.21 -2.99
CA GLY A 99 10.90 3.84 -2.58
C GLY A 99 10.30 2.88 -3.60
N ARG A 100 9.51 1.91 -3.12
CA ARG A 100 8.74 0.98 -3.94
C ARG A 100 7.33 0.86 -3.38
N VAL A 101 6.38 0.66 -4.28
CA VAL A 101 4.98 0.38 -3.95
C VAL A 101 4.63 -1.01 -4.47
N THR A 102 3.95 -1.83 -3.67
CA THR A 102 3.42 -3.12 -4.08
C THR A 102 1.95 -3.26 -3.68
N HIS A 103 1.28 -4.25 -4.26
CA HIS A 103 0.00 -4.74 -3.75
C HIS A 103 0.15 -5.15 -2.27
N SER A 104 -0.84 -4.83 -1.43
CA SER A 104 -0.82 -5.16 0.02
C SER A 104 -1.41 -6.53 0.37
#